data_AF-A0A8H9GVW0-F1
#
_entry.id   AF-A0A8H9GVW0-F1
#
_cell.length_a   1.000
_cell.length_b   1.000
_cell.length_c   1.000
_cell.angle_alpha   90.00
_cell.angle_beta   90.00
_cell.angle_gamma   90.00
#
_symmetry.space_group_name_H-M   'P 1'
#
loop_
_entity.id
_entity.type
_entity.pdbx_description
1 polymer ?
#
loop_
_entity_poly.entity_id
_entity_poly.type
_entity_poly.pdbx_seq_one_letter_code
_entity_poly.pdbx_strand_id
1 'polypeptide(L)'
;MVDTSGEQPSDVLLSAGLLRERAGHYTFVSSIHAFSDWGERPMNEDSLTCPCPADTPPGQPAGNHLKAGCERAVLERFGADRSLILNCGLLVGPYENVGRLLWWLDRMARGGKVLAPGDPDRALQMIDARDFAAGRTPRAHAGDQEGPAEDRARSRSRPLFRIRQET
;
A
#
# COMPACT_ATOMS: atom_id res chain seq x y z
N MET A 1 1.42 -0.31 -17.78
CA MET A 1 0.47 -1.28 -17.20
C MET A 1 0.26 -0.93 -15.73
N VAL A 2 -0.94 -1.17 -15.25
CA VAL A 2 -1.36 -1.05 -13.87
C VAL A 2 -1.80 -2.43 -13.41
N ASP A 3 -1.30 -2.90 -12.28
CA ASP A 3 -1.76 -4.13 -11.65
C ASP A 3 -2.22 -3.82 -10.22
N THR A 4 -3.49 -4.11 -9.95
CA THR A 4 -4.13 -3.93 -8.64
C THR A 4 -4.63 -5.24 -8.05
N SER A 5 -4.27 -6.37 -8.66
CA SER A 5 -4.88 -7.68 -8.44
C SER A 5 -3.88 -8.80 -8.18
N GLY A 6 -2.59 -8.57 -8.36
CA GLY A 6 -1.58 -9.61 -8.14
C GLY A 6 -1.50 -10.05 -6.68
N GLU A 7 -1.91 -11.28 -6.41
CA GLU A 7 -1.86 -11.94 -5.09
C GLU A 7 -0.94 -13.16 -5.06
N GLN A 8 -0.62 -13.73 -6.23
CA GLN A 8 0.24 -14.91 -6.38
C GLN A 8 1.48 -14.54 -7.21
N PRO A 9 2.71 -14.81 -6.72
CA PRO A 9 3.94 -14.46 -7.44
C PRO A 9 4.01 -15.06 -8.85
N SER A 10 3.58 -16.32 -9.01
CA SER A 10 3.55 -17.00 -10.31
C SER A 10 2.64 -16.32 -11.33
N ASP A 11 1.45 -15.85 -10.93
CA ASP A 11 0.52 -15.13 -11.81
C ASP A 11 1.09 -13.78 -12.24
N VAL A 12 1.74 -13.06 -11.31
CA VAL A 12 2.41 -11.78 -11.59
C VAL A 12 3.63 -12.00 -12.49
N LEU A 13 4.42 -13.04 -12.25
CA LEU A 13 5.59 -13.37 -13.06
C LEU A 13 5.20 -13.69 -14.50
N LEU A 14 4.12 -14.45 -14.68
CA LEU A 14 3.57 -14.80 -15.99
C LEU A 14 3.03 -13.56 -16.71
N SER A 15 2.13 -12.81 -16.07
CA SER A 15 1.51 -11.63 -16.67
C SER A 15 2.52 -10.52 -16.98
N ALA A 16 3.47 -10.26 -16.08
CA ALA A 16 4.57 -9.33 -16.31
C ALA A 16 5.47 -9.82 -17.47
N GLY A 17 5.75 -11.11 -17.55
CA GLY A 17 6.48 -11.69 -18.67
C GLY A 17 5.79 -11.46 -20.03
N LEU A 18 4.48 -11.71 -20.11
CA LEU A 18 3.68 -11.50 -21.32
C LEU A 18 3.63 -10.03 -21.75
N LEU A 19 3.71 -9.10 -20.81
CA LEU A 19 3.51 -7.67 -21.05
C LEU A 19 4.82 -6.87 -21.17
N ARG A 20 5.97 -7.49 -20.87
CA ARG A 20 7.30 -6.87 -20.91
C ARG A 20 7.61 -6.12 -22.22
N GLU A 21 7.26 -6.71 -23.36
CA GLU A 21 7.52 -6.14 -24.70
C GLU A 21 6.39 -5.22 -25.19
N ARG A 22 5.28 -5.13 -24.45
CA ARG A 22 4.08 -4.37 -24.85
C ARG A 22 3.85 -3.14 -23.99
N ALA A 23 4.34 -3.13 -22.76
CA ALA A 23 4.21 -2.02 -21.82
C ALA A 23 5.57 -1.37 -21.55
N GLY A 24 5.65 -0.04 -21.68
CA GLY A 24 6.87 0.70 -21.32
C GLY A 24 7.19 0.64 -19.83
N HIS A 25 6.16 0.52 -18.98
CA HIS A 25 6.26 0.62 -17.52
C HIS A 25 5.22 -0.29 -16.82
N TYR A 26 5.56 -0.83 -15.65
CA TYR A 26 4.69 -1.65 -14.80
C TYR A 26 4.50 -1.02 -13.42
N THR A 27 3.28 -0.56 -13.12
CA THR A 27 2.93 -0.08 -11.77
C THR A 27 2.17 -1.16 -11.02
N PHE A 28 2.78 -1.69 -9.96
CA PHE A 28 2.20 -2.73 -9.13
C PHE A 28 1.70 -2.13 -7.81
N VAL A 29 0.41 -2.31 -7.51
CA VAL A 29 -0.15 -1.97 -6.20
C VAL A 29 0.12 -3.14 -5.26
N SER A 30 1.20 -3.00 -4.50
CA SER A 30 1.55 -3.94 -3.43
C SER A 30 0.81 -3.57 -2.15
N SER A 31 1.30 -4.02 -1.00
CA SER A 31 0.75 -3.67 0.30
C SER A 31 1.82 -3.64 1.38
N ILE A 32 1.50 -3.04 2.53
CA ILE A 32 2.28 -3.14 3.76
C ILE A 32 2.56 -4.58 4.21
N HIS A 33 1.78 -5.56 3.76
CA HIS A 33 2.01 -6.97 4.08
C HIS A 33 3.25 -7.56 3.41
N ALA A 34 3.83 -6.88 2.42
CA ALA A 34 5.11 -7.29 1.85
C ALA A 34 6.26 -7.18 2.86
N PHE A 35 6.13 -6.36 3.90
CA PHE A 35 7.19 -6.12 4.87
C PHE A 35 7.16 -7.10 6.05
N SER A 36 8.34 -7.55 6.48
CA SER A 36 8.49 -8.52 7.57
C SER A 36 8.42 -7.90 8.97
N ASP A 37 8.74 -6.62 9.10
CA ASP A 37 8.86 -5.85 10.34
C ASP A 37 7.70 -4.83 10.51
N TRP A 38 6.61 -5.03 9.76
CA TRP A 38 5.45 -4.15 9.83
C TRP A 38 4.87 -4.09 11.24
N GLY A 39 4.70 -2.87 11.76
CA GLY A 39 4.08 -2.62 13.06
C GLY A 39 5.06 -2.56 14.24
N GLU A 40 6.35 -2.83 14.00
CA GLU A 40 7.42 -2.64 15.00
C GLU A 40 8.01 -1.22 14.95
N ARG A 41 8.10 -0.63 13.76
CA ARG A 41 8.68 0.69 13.51
C ARG A 41 7.99 1.40 12.33
N PRO A 42 8.18 2.72 12.16
CA PRO A 42 7.79 3.41 10.94
C PRO A 42 8.46 2.77 9.72
N MET A 43 7.68 2.61 8.65
CA MET A 43 8.07 1.91 7.44
C MET A 43 8.46 2.89 6.34
N ASN A 44 9.41 2.47 5.50
CA ASN A 44 9.81 3.14 4.27
C ASN A 44 10.15 2.11 3.18
N GLU A 45 10.52 2.58 2.00
CA GLU A 45 10.84 1.75 0.83
C GLU A 45 12.08 0.86 1.04
N ASP A 46 12.95 1.20 2.00
CA ASP A 46 14.15 0.44 2.35
C ASP A 46 13.89 -0.63 3.42
N SER A 47 12.65 -0.73 3.91
CA SER A 47 12.29 -1.66 4.98
C SER A 47 12.30 -3.12 4.48
N LEU A 48 12.52 -4.05 5.41
CA LEU A 48 12.75 -5.45 5.06
C LEU A 48 11.47 -6.09 4.53
N THR A 49 11.56 -6.72 3.35
CA THR A 49 10.45 -7.48 2.77
C THR A 49 10.51 -8.96 3.16
N CYS A 50 9.34 -9.56 3.33
CA CYS A 50 9.18 -10.98 3.61
C CYS A 50 9.94 -11.84 2.58
N PRO A 51 10.57 -12.94 3.01
CA PRO A 51 11.22 -13.88 2.07
C PRO A 51 10.15 -14.61 1.27
N CYS A 52 10.13 -14.40 -0.05
CA CYS A 52 9.23 -15.09 -0.98
C CYS A 52 9.78 -14.97 -2.42
N PRO A 53 10.20 -16.09 -3.05
CA PRO A 53 10.71 -16.06 -4.43
C PRO A 53 9.67 -15.57 -5.45
N ALA A 54 10.13 -14.96 -6.54
CA ALA A 54 9.27 -14.51 -7.65
C ALA A 54 8.59 -15.68 -8.37
N ASP A 55 9.23 -16.84 -8.40
CA ASP A 55 8.79 -18.09 -9.03
C ASP A 55 8.06 -19.03 -8.07
N THR A 56 7.58 -18.51 -6.93
CA THR A 56 6.77 -19.29 -5.98
C THR A 56 5.60 -19.99 -6.72
N PRO A 57 5.45 -21.32 -6.59
CA PRO A 57 4.45 -22.08 -7.34
C PRO A 57 3.02 -21.56 -7.16
N PRO A 58 2.12 -21.74 -8.13
CA PRO A 58 0.74 -21.28 -8.02
C PRO A 58 -0.03 -22.00 -6.91
N GLY A 59 -1.14 -21.38 -6.47
CA GLY A 59 -2.04 -21.97 -5.48
C GLY A 59 -1.52 -21.92 -4.05
N GLN A 60 -0.64 -20.96 -3.75
CA GLN A 60 -0.22 -20.75 -2.36
C GLN A 60 -1.40 -20.27 -1.51
N PRO A 61 -1.53 -20.75 -0.26
CA PRO A 61 -2.45 -20.18 0.70
C PRO A 61 -2.23 -18.68 0.85
N ALA A 62 -3.30 -17.90 1.00
CA ALA A 62 -3.21 -16.47 1.21
C ALA A 62 -2.25 -16.13 2.36
N GLY A 63 -1.29 -15.26 2.10
CA GLY A 63 -0.26 -14.92 3.06
C GLY A 63 0.50 -13.65 2.69
N ASN A 64 0.86 -12.88 3.72
CA ASN A 64 1.52 -11.58 3.60
C ASN A 64 2.78 -11.63 2.71
N HIS A 65 3.58 -12.69 2.88
CA HIS A 65 4.83 -12.90 2.15
C HIS A 65 4.65 -12.96 0.62
N LEU A 66 3.49 -13.39 0.12
CA LEU A 66 3.22 -13.50 -1.32
C LEU A 66 3.28 -12.16 -2.03
N LYS A 67 2.94 -11.05 -1.35
CA LYS A 67 3.09 -9.71 -1.92
C LYS A 67 4.55 -9.37 -2.21
N ALA A 68 5.47 -9.75 -1.33
CA ALA A 68 6.90 -9.57 -1.57
C ALA A 68 7.39 -10.42 -2.76
N GLY A 69 6.84 -11.62 -2.97
CA GLY A 69 7.12 -12.42 -4.16
C GLY A 69 6.60 -11.77 -5.44
N CYS A 70 5.40 -11.18 -5.40
CA CYS A 70 4.84 -10.42 -6.52
C CYS A 70 5.70 -9.20 -6.90
N GLU A 71 6.17 -8.44 -5.91
CA GLU A 71 7.10 -7.31 -6.15
C GLU A 71 8.37 -7.78 -6.86
N ARG A 72 8.97 -8.87 -6.40
CA ARG A 72 10.16 -9.46 -7.02
C ARG A 72 9.88 -9.92 -8.45
N ALA A 73 8.71 -10.51 -8.70
CA ALA A 73 8.32 -10.93 -10.05
C ALA A 73 8.21 -9.74 -11.03
N VAL A 74 7.66 -8.61 -10.57
CA VAL A 74 7.62 -7.37 -11.38
C VAL A 74 9.03 -6.87 -11.66
N LEU A 75 9.86 -6.75 -10.61
CA LEU A 75 11.23 -6.27 -10.73
C LEU A 75 12.09 -7.19 -11.61
N GLU A 76 11.89 -8.50 -11.57
CA GLU A 76 12.60 -9.46 -12.44
C GLU A 76 12.27 -9.25 -13.92
N ARG A 77 11.01 -8.98 -14.25
CA ARG A 77 10.55 -8.87 -15.65
C ARG A 77 10.77 -7.48 -16.25
N PHE A 78 10.54 -6.43 -15.47
CA PHE A 78 10.60 -5.05 -15.93
C PHE A 78 11.86 -4.31 -15.48
N GLY A 79 12.55 -4.76 -14.42
CA GLY A 79 13.64 -4.01 -13.79
C GLY A 79 13.12 -2.83 -12.97
N ALA A 80 13.98 -2.27 -12.11
CA ALA A 80 13.64 -1.13 -11.27
C ALA A 80 13.28 0.13 -12.09
N ASP A 81 13.98 0.38 -13.20
CA ASP A 81 13.80 1.60 -14.00
C ASP A 81 12.46 1.66 -14.75
N ARG A 82 11.79 0.51 -14.95
CA ARG A 82 10.50 0.42 -15.64
C ARG A 82 9.40 -0.06 -14.71
N SER A 83 9.63 -0.01 -13.40
CA SER A 83 8.66 -0.47 -12.40
C SER A 83 8.40 0.59 -11.35
N LEU A 84 7.15 0.65 -10.88
CA LEU A 84 6.77 1.37 -9.67
C LEU A 84 6.02 0.43 -8.75
N ILE A 85 6.61 0.14 -7.59
CA ILE A 85 5.97 -0.63 -6.54
C ILE A 85 5.32 0.33 -5.55
N LEU A 86 4.01 0.22 -5.38
CA LEU A 86 3.24 1.05 -4.45
C LEU A 86 2.88 0.23 -3.22
N ASN A 87 3.68 0.34 -2.16
CA ASN A 87 3.41 -0.30 -0.87
C ASN A 87 2.35 0.49 -0.09
N CYS A 88 1.07 0.25 -0.40
CA CYS A 88 0.00 0.95 0.29
C CYS A 88 -0.26 0.39 1.70
N GLY A 89 -0.48 1.31 2.64
CA GLY A 89 -1.01 1.02 3.97
C GLY A 89 -2.52 0.73 3.96
N LEU A 90 -3.19 1.11 5.04
CA LEU A 90 -4.64 0.92 5.14
C LEU A 90 -5.37 1.94 4.26
N LEU A 91 -5.84 1.49 3.10
CA LEU A 91 -6.72 2.27 2.23
C LEU A 91 -8.15 2.24 2.79
N VAL A 92 -8.79 3.41 2.87
CA VAL A 92 -10.18 3.57 3.28
C VAL A 92 -10.92 4.48 2.33
N GLY A 93 -12.20 4.24 2.10
CA GLY A 93 -13.00 5.08 1.23
C GLY A 93 -14.27 4.38 0.72
N PRO A 94 -14.94 4.97 -0.27
CA PRO A 94 -16.07 4.33 -0.94
C PRO A 94 -15.72 2.91 -1.42
N TYR A 95 -16.67 1.98 -1.28
CA TYR A 95 -16.55 0.56 -1.67
C TYR A 95 -15.59 -0.30 -0.84
N GLU A 96 -15.07 0.20 0.28
CA GLU A 96 -14.32 -0.61 1.25
C GLU A 96 -15.24 -1.69 1.84
N ASN A 97 -14.87 -2.97 1.66
CA ASN A 97 -15.74 -4.12 1.91
C ASN A 97 -15.42 -4.86 3.23
N VAL A 98 -14.29 -4.60 3.85
CA VAL A 98 -13.92 -5.14 5.17
C VAL A 98 -14.62 -4.33 6.28
N GLY A 99 -14.92 -3.07 6.02
CA GLY A 99 -15.69 -2.20 6.91
C GLY A 99 -14.94 -1.84 8.20
N ARG A 100 -13.59 -1.85 8.21
CA ARG A 100 -12.81 -1.72 9.44
C ARG A 100 -13.10 -0.39 10.12
N LEU A 101 -12.93 0.71 9.40
CA LEU A 101 -13.19 2.04 9.95
C LEU A 101 -14.69 2.23 10.25
N LEU A 102 -15.55 1.80 9.34
CA LEU A 102 -16.99 1.98 9.46
C LEU A 102 -17.55 1.24 10.68
N TRP A 103 -17.08 0.02 10.96
CA TRP A 103 -17.45 -0.72 12.16
C TRP A 103 -17.12 0.05 13.44
N TRP A 104 -15.92 0.63 13.50
CA TRP A 104 -15.47 1.45 14.63
C TRP A 104 -16.31 2.70 14.80
N LEU A 105 -16.53 3.45 13.71
CA LEU A 105 -17.34 4.67 13.73
C LEU A 105 -18.79 4.38 14.13
N ASP A 106 -19.38 3.32 13.58
CA ASP A 106 -20.74 2.89 13.93
C ASP A 106 -20.83 2.47 15.40
N ARG A 107 -19.81 1.76 15.91
CA ARG A 107 -19.75 1.34 17.31
C ARG A 107 -19.61 2.54 18.25
N MET A 108 -18.81 3.53 17.88
CA MET A 108 -18.67 4.80 18.61
C MET A 108 -19.97 5.61 18.60
N ALA A 109 -20.64 5.71 17.44
CA ALA A 109 -21.91 6.42 17.29
C ALA A 109 -23.04 5.83 18.16
N ARG A 110 -23.06 4.50 18.34
CA ARG A 110 -23.97 3.82 19.26
C ARG A 110 -23.69 4.11 20.75
N GLY A 111 -22.53 4.65 21.10
CA GLY A 111 -22.15 4.99 22.47
C GLY A 111 -21.85 3.79 23.37
N GLY A 112 -21.53 4.06 24.64
CA GLY A 112 -21.12 3.05 25.63
C GLY A 112 -19.65 2.64 25.51
N LYS A 113 -19.27 1.55 26.19
CA LYS A 113 -17.88 1.06 26.17
C LYS A 113 -17.52 0.45 24.82
N VAL A 114 -16.53 1.02 24.16
CA VAL A 114 -15.96 0.52 22.90
C VAL A 114 -14.54 0.08 23.23
N LEU A 115 -14.12 -1.11 22.77
CA LEU A 115 -12.70 -1.49 22.81
C LEU A 115 -11.89 -0.37 22.11
N ALA A 116 -10.61 -0.14 22.37
CA ALA A 116 -9.75 0.66 21.48
C ALA A 116 -8.67 -0.23 20.87
N PRO A 117 -8.12 0.08 19.68
CA PRO A 117 -7.04 -0.72 19.11
C PRO A 117 -5.77 -0.50 19.94
N GLY A 118 -5.32 -1.55 20.62
CA GLY A 118 -3.96 -1.67 21.17
C GLY A 118 -3.44 -0.48 21.98
N ASP A 119 -2.15 -0.21 21.79
CA ASP A 119 -1.39 0.86 22.43
C ASP A 119 -1.86 2.25 21.95
N PRO A 120 -2.31 3.15 22.85
CA PRO A 120 -2.81 4.48 22.48
C PRO A 120 -1.74 5.41 21.89
N ASP A 121 -0.45 5.13 22.09
CA ASP A 121 0.64 5.91 21.52
C ASP A 121 1.08 5.38 20.14
N ARG A 122 0.52 4.24 19.69
CA ARG A 122 0.79 3.71 18.36
C ARG A 122 0.01 4.50 17.31
N ALA A 123 0.75 5.18 16.44
CA ALA A 123 0.15 5.87 15.31
C ALA A 123 -0.42 4.88 14.28
N LEU A 124 -1.64 5.15 13.81
CA LEU A 124 -2.25 4.47 12.67
C LEU A 124 -2.34 5.43 11.50
N GLN A 125 -1.79 5.03 10.34
CA GLN A 125 -1.94 5.78 9.10
C GLN A 125 -3.06 5.18 8.26
N MET A 126 -4.02 6.01 7.89
CA MET A 126 -5.11 5.69 6.98
C MET A 126 -4.99 6.58 5.76
N ILE A 127 -5.23 6.02 4.58
CA ILE A 127 -5.09 6.72 3.30
C ILE A 127 -6.46 6.69 2.61
N ASP A 128 -6.95 7.85 2.16
CA ASP A 128 -8.17 7.89 1.36
C ASP A 128 -7.93 7.22 0.01
N ALA A 129 -8.77 6.25 -0.34
CA ALA A 129 -8.66 5.48 -1.58
C ALA A 129 -8.74 6.37 -2.84
N ARG A 130 -9.43 7.52 -2.76
CA ARG A 130 -9.54 8.48 -3.87
C ARG A 130 -8.23 9.25 -4.05
N ASP A 131 -7.60 9.67 -2.95
CA ASP A 131 -6.30 10.34 -2.99
C ASP A 131 -5.23 9.38 -3.52
N PHE A 132 -5.26 8.13 -3.06
CA PHE A 132 -4.37 7.08 -3.58
C PHE A 132 -4.55 6.86 -5.09
N ALA A 133 -5.80 6.79 -5.56
CA ALA A 133 -6.09 6.63 -6.99
C ALA A 133 -5.69 7.85 -7.81
N ALA A 134 -5.94 9.06 -7.31
CA ALA A 134 -5.62 10.31 -7.99
C ALA A 134 -4.11 10.51 -8.16
N GLY A 135 -3.32 10.19 -7.13
CA GLY A 135 -1.85 10.23 -7.17
C GLY A 135 -1.22 9.23 -8.14
N ARG A 136 -2.00 8.26 -8.64
CA ARG A 136 -1.53 7.14 -9.48
C ARG A 136 -1.60 7.41 -10.98
N THR A 137 -2.12 8.55 -11.41
CA THR A 137 -2.13 8.94 -12.82
C THR A 137 -0.74 9.51 -13.14
N PRO A 138 0.11 8.85 -13.93
CA PRO A 138 1.31 9.51 -14.42
C PRO A 138 0.82 10.74 -15.18
N ARG A 139 1.29 11.94 -14.82
CA ARG A 139 1.23 13.05 -15.76
C ARG A 139 1.94 12.54 -17.02
N ALA A 140 1.17 12.33 -18.09
CA ALA A 140 1.74 12.25 -19.43
C ALA A 140 2.69 13.44 -19.55
N HIS A 141 3.95 13.19 -19.93
CA HIS A 141 4.99 14.20 -19.92
C HIS A 141 4.51 15.45 -20.67
N ALA A 142 4.10 16.47 -19.91
CA ALA A 142 3.93 17.83 -20.38
C ALA A 142 5.12 18.58 -19.79
N GLY A 143 5.97 19.07 -20.69
CA GLY A 143 7.30 19.59 -20.37
C GLY A 143 7.33 20.70 -19.32
N ASP A 144 8.52 20.84 -18.77
CA ASP A 144 9.09 21.95 -18.02
C ASP A 144 8.18 23.17 -17.81
N GLN A 145 7.66 23.28 -16.58
CA GLN A 145 7.41 24.57 -15.93
C GLN A 145 7.77 24.42 -14.45
N GLU A 146 8.91 25.00 -14.05
CA GLU A 146 9.26 25.24 -12.66
C GLU A 146 8.17 26.10 -12.00
N GLY A 147 7.56 25.58 -10.93
CA GLY A 147 6.62 26.30 -10.07
C GLY A 147 7.22 26.52 -8.67
N PRO A 148 6.88 27.62 -7.98
CA PRO A 148 7.71 28.20 -6.93
C PRO A 148 7.71 27.40 -5.63
N ALA A 149 8.87 27.46 -4.97
CA ALA A 149 9.19 26.77 -3.74
C ALA A 149 8.53 27.40 -2.49
N GLU A 150 7.22 27.18 -2.27
CA GLU A 150 6.59 27.62 -1.00
C GLU A 150 5.66 26.62 -0.30
N ASP A 151 5.43 25.39 -0.80
CA ASP A 151 4.47 24.46 -0.16
C ASP A 151 5.11 23.29 0.63
N ARG A 152 6.43 23.28 0.84
CA ARG A 152 7.13 22.16 1.53
C ARG A 152 6.99 22.15 3.07
N ALA A 153 6.24 23.09 3.67
CA ALA A 153 6.21 23.27 5.12
C ALA A 153 4.93 22.83 5.86
N ARG A 154 3.91 22.29 5.17
CA ARG A 154 2.63 21.88 5.82
C ARG A 154 2.42 20.39 6.04
N SER A 155 3.37 19.52 5.70
CA SER A 155 3.34 18.11 6.09
C SER A 155 4.02 17.88 7.44
N ARG A 156 3.46 18.46 8.51
CA ARG A 156 3.70 17.96 9.87
C ARG A 156 2.43 17.25 10.28
N SER A 157 2.45 15.92 10.18
CA SER A 157 1.41 15.03 10.69
C SER A 157 1.19 15.32 12.18
N ARG A 158 0.17 16.14 12.47
CA ARG A 158 -0.40 16.21 13.81
C ARG A 158 -1.25 14.95 13.97
N PRO A 159 -1.11 14.18 15.05
CA PRO A 159 -1.97 13.02 15.26
C PRO A 159 -3.42 13.50 15.37
N LEU A 160 -4.23 13.15 14.37
CA LEU A 160 -5.68 13.24 14.44
C LEU A 160 -6.13 12.12 15.38
N PHE A 161 -6.63 12.52 16.54
CA PHE A 161 -7.24 11.69 17.60
C PHE A 161 -6.27 10.97 18.57
N ARG A 162 -6.38 11.33 19.86
CA ARG A 162 -5.82 10.59 20.99
C ARG A 162 -6.98 9.87 21.66
N ILE A 163 -7.05 8.55 21.59
CA ILE A 163 -8.10 7.77 22.24
C ILE A 163 -7.74 7.65 23.72
N ARG A 164 -8.54 8.24 24.61
CA ARG A 164 -8.42 8.00 26.05
C ARG A 164 -9.11 6.69 26.40
N GLN A 165 -8.34 5.72 26.90
CA GLN A 165 -8.88 4.53 27.56
C GLN A 165 -9.22 4.93 28.99
N GLU A 166 -10.48 4.84 29.39
CA GLU A 166 -10.89 4.92 30.79
C GLU A 166 -10.84 3.50 31.36
N THR A 167 -9.92 3.28 32.30
CA THR A 167 -9.85 2.08 33.17
C THR A 167 -11.05 1.97 34.10
#